data_AF-A0AAD7Q2U3-F1
#
_entry.id   AF-A0AAD7Q2U3-F1
#
_cell.length_a   1.000
_cell.length_b   1.000
_cell.length_c   1.000
_cell.angle_alpha   90.00
_cell.angle_beta   90.00
_cell.angle_gamma   90.00
#
_symmetry.space_group_name_H-M   'P 1'
#
loop_
_entity.id
_entity.type
_entity.pdbx_description
1 polymer ?
#
loop_
_entity_poly.entity_id
_entity_poly.type
_entity_poly.pdbx_seq_one_letter_code
_entity_poly.pdbx_strand_id
1 'polypeptide(L)'
;MCLFVPPSNAALSTTARPLVYVAAGCNEVSLWNAENGSCHQVLRVANYDCDAEISDLPWALARPSSKGMPKPDPRRNVNPKYRVDELNDPPPRLPGIRSLLPLPGGDLLTAGTDLKIRRWDHYSPDRSYCVCGPNLKGVGNDDFYETRSSFGVQVVQETKRRPLTTKLTAKAVLAAAATDSAGCHRDSVLSMASVKLNQRLLISSSRDGAIKVWK
;
A
#
# COMPACT_ATOMS: atom_id res chain seq x y z
N MET A 1 -5.43 -7.27 12.60
CA MET A 1 -4.36 -8.29 12.61
C MET A 1 -4.78 -9.39 11.67
N CYS A 2 -3.98 -9.72 10.66
CA CYS A 2 -4.29 -10.80 9.71
C CYS A 2 -3.22 -11.89 9.84
N LEU A 3 -3.64 -13.11 10.17
CA LEU A 3 -2.77 -14.25 10.40
C LEU A 3 -2.42 -14.90 9.06
N PHE A 4 -1.14 -15.14 8.83
CA PHE A 4 -0.65 -15.97 7.73
C PHE A 4 -1.04 -17.43 8.00
N VAL A 5 -1.74 -18.09 7.06
CA VAL A 5 -2.09 -19.51 7.17
C VAL A 5 -1.35 -20.27 6.05
N PRO A 6 -0.39 -21.15 6.38
CA PRO A 6 0.32 -21.94 5.38
C PRO A 6 -0.59 -23.00 4.72
N PRO A 7 -0.27 -23.45 3.49
CA PRO A 7 -1.07 -24.43 2.74
C PRO A 7 -1.03 -25.85 3.35
N SER A 8 -2.06 -26.65 3.04
CA SER A 8 -2.41 -27.92 3.70
C SER A 8 -1.43 -29.09 3.55
N ASN A 9 -0.36 -28.96 2.74
CA ASN A 9 0.62 -30.02 2.49
C ASN A 9 2.04 -29.69 2.96
N ALA A 10 2.23 -28.60 3.71
CA ALA A 10 3.49 -28.39 4.44
C ALA A 10 3.42 -29.15 5.76
N ALA A 11 4.40 -30.00 6.06
CA ALA A 11 4.60 -30.53 7.40
C ALA A 11 4.53 -29.36 8.39
N LEU A 12 3.59 -29.43 9.33
CA LEU A 12 3.38 -28.41 10.35
C LEU A 12 4.65 -28.35 11.21
N SER A 13 5.60 -27.50 10.82
CA SER A 13 6.57 -26.96 11.76
C SER A 13 5.75 -26.30 12.86
N THR A 14 5.84 -26.83 14.07
CA THR A 14 5.13 -26.41 15.28
C THR A 14 5.48 -24.99 15.76
N THR A 15 6.10 -24.17 14.90
CA THR A 15 6.48 -22.78 15.15
C THR A 15 6.05 -21.91 13.98
N ALA A 16 4.74 -21.77 13.77
CA ALA A 16 4.22 -20.74 12.88
C ALA A 16 4.63 -19.37 13.45
N ARG A 17 5.62 -18.71 12.84
CA ARG A 17 6.08 -17.39 13.27
C ARG A 17 4.94 -16.37 13.09
N PRO A 18 4.63 -15.52 14.08
CA PRO A 18 3.51 -14.59 13.99
C PRO A 18 3.84 -13.40 13.08
N LEU A 19 3.76 -13.60 11.77
CA LEU A 19 4.02 -12.56 10.79
C LEU A 19 2.81 -11.62 10.61
N VAL A 20 3.06 -10.32 10.54
CA VAL A 20 2.02 -9.28 10.39
C VAL A 20 2.43 -8.27 9.32
N TYR A 21 1.53 -8.01 8.36
CA TYR A 21 1.68 -6.89 7.43
C TYR A 21 1.19 -5.58 8.05
N VAL A 22 1.97 -4.52 7.85
CA VAL A 22 1.70 -3.17 8.36
C VAL A 22 1.85 -2.15 7.24
N ALA A 23 0.80 -1.35 7.02
CA ALA A 23 0.84 -0.18 6.14
C ALA A 23 0.73 1.08 7.02
N ALA A 24 1.78 1.91 7.03
CA ALA A 24 1.86 3.10 7.87
C ALA A 24 1.84 4.43 7.09
N GLY A 25 1.56 4.38 5.79
CA GLY A 25 1.63 5.53 4.88
C GLY A 25 2.83 5.45 3.93
N CYS A 26 3.11 6.54 3.24
CA CYS A 26 4.29 6.70 2.37
C CYS A 26 4.42 5.64 1.26
N ASN A 27 3.30 5.07 0.78
CA ASN A 27 3.30 4.04 -0.26
C ASN A 27 4.08 2.75 0.10
N GLU A 28 4.22 2.44 1.40
CA GLU A 28 4.91 1.23 1.86
C GLU A 28 3.99 0.27 2.62
N VAL A 29 4.32 -1.02 2.53
CA VAL A 29 3.80 -2.10 3.38
C VAL A 29 5.00 -2.90 3.89
N SER A 30 5.04 -3.21 5.16
CA SER A 30 6.15 -3.96 5.77
C SER A 30 5.62 -5.22 6.45
N LEU A 31 6.39 -6.31 6.35
CA LEU A 31 6.12 -7.59 6.99
C LEU A 31 7.00 -7.72 8.22
N TRP A 32 6.38 -7.86 9.38
CA TRP A 32 7.06 -7.93 10.67
C TRP A 32 6.84 -9.28 11.32
N ASN A 33 7.87 -9.81 11.96
CA ASN A 33 7.70 -10.87 12.94
C ASN A 33 7.31 -10.25 14.28
N ALA A 34 6.09 -10.52 14.73
CA ALA A 34 5.55 -9.96 15.96
C ALA A 34 6.22 -10.53 17.23
N GLU A 35 6.92 -11.67 17.13
CA GLU A 35 7.61 -12.30 18.26
C GLU A 35 8.87 -11.53 18.66
N ASN A 36 9.69 -11.15 17.68
CA ASN A 36 11.00 -10.54 17.89
C ASN A 36 11.10 -9.10 17.36
N GLY A 37 10.04 -8.58 16.74
CA GLY A 37 10.00 -7.24 16.16
C GLY A 37 10.88 -7.06 14.93
N SER A 38 11.36 -8.12 14.28
CA SER A 38 12.20 -7.97 13.07
C SER A 38 11.35 -7.71 11.84
N CYS A 39 11.78 -6.78 10.98
CA CYS A 39 11.22 -6.59 9.65
C CYS A 39 11.80 -7.63 8.68
N HIS A 40 10.94 -8.36 7.97
CA HIS A 40 11.32 -9.42 7.02
C HIS A 40 11.31 -8.93 5.58
N GLN A 41 10.34 -8.09 5.24
CA GLN A 41 10.14 -7.62 3.87
C GLN A 41 9.48 -6.24 3.87
N VAL A 42 9.79 -5.42 2.88
CA VAL A 42 9.07 -4.18 2.58
C VAL A 42 8.61 -4.20 1.13
N LEU A 43 7.35 -3.86 0.90
CA LEU A 43 6.73 -3.65 -0.40
C LEU A 43 6.56 -2.14 -0.60
N ARG A 44 7.11 -1.60 -1.68
CA ARG A 44 7.06 -0.17 -2.00
C ARG A 44 6.36 0.04 -3.33
N VAL A 45 5.41 0.95 -3.33
CA VAL A 45 4.65 1.34 -4.52
C VAL A 45 5.30 2.54 -5.20
N ALA A 46 5.25 2.59 -6.53
CA ALA A 46 5.74 3.73 -7.31
C ALA A 46 4.96 5.01 -6.96
N ASN A 47 5.68 6.10 -6.66
CA ASN A 47 5.07 7.40 -6.40
C ASN A 47 4.81 8.16 -7.71
N TYR A 48 3.64 8.79 -7.82
CA TYR A 48 3.22 9.56 -9.01
C TYR A 48 3.52 11.06 -8.86
N ASP A 49 3.41 11.58 -7.64
CA ASP A 49 3.66 12.98 -7.32
C ASP A 49 4.96 13.08 -6.51
N CYS A 50 5.92 13.82 -7.07
CA CYS A 50 7.21 14.21 -6.50
C CYS A 50 8.37 13.22 -6.58
N ASP A 51 9.43 13.68 -7.26
CA ASP A 51 10.87 13.48 -6.98
C ASP A 51 11.27 13.90 -5.55
N ALA A 52 10.32 13.95 -4.60
CA ALA A 52 10.65 14.15 -3.20
C ALA A 52 11.28 12.84 -2.76
N GLU A 53 12.61 12.80 -2.91
CA GLU A 53 13.55 11.77 -2.46
C GLU A 53 12.82 10.51 -2.04
N ILE A 54 12.62 9.58 -2.98
CA ILE A 54 12.42 8.19 -2.59
C ILE A 54 13.68 7.89 -1.78
N SER A 55 13.59 8.04 -0.46
CA SER A 55 14.69 7.70 0.40
C SER A 55 15.02 6.26 0.08
N ASP A 56 16.25 6.00 -0.33
CA ASP A 56 16.69 4.62 -0.61
C ASP A 56 16.42 3.71 0.59
N LEU A 57 16.34 4.31 1.78
CA LEU A 57 15.93 3.64 3.00
C LEU A 57 14.40 3.55 3.12
N PRO A 58 13.83 2.34 3.24
CA PRO A 58 12.44 2.15 3.63
C PRO A 58 12.11 2.79 4.97
N TRP A 59 10.92 3.39 5.10
CA TRP A 59 10.49 4.01 6.35
C TRP A 59 10.41 3.01 7.51
N ALA A 60 10.07 1.77 7.21
CA ALA A 60 10.08 0.67 8.17
C ALA A 60 11.47 0.40 8.79
N LEU A 61 12.55 0.79 8.11
CA LEU A 61 13.94 0.60 8.54
C LEU A 61 14.59 1.90 9.01
N ALA A 62 13.91 3.03 8.87
CA ALA A 62 14.40 4.31 9.34
C ALA A 62 14.42 4.34 10.88
N ARG A 63 15.52 4.85 11.43
CA ARG A 63 15.58 5.15 12.86
C ARG A 63 14.61 6.30 13.19
N PRO A 64 13.90 6.25 14.32
CA PRO A 64 13.08 7.36 14.77
C PRO A 64 13.92 8.64 14.80
N SER A 65 13.50 9.69 14.09
CA SER A 65 14.21 10.95 14.15
C SER A 65 14.06 11.53 15.55
N SER A 66 15.17 11.86 16.21
CA SER A 66 15.18 12.56 17.51
C SER A 66 14.77 14.04 17.40
N LYS A 67 14.20 14.47 16.27
CA LYS A 67 13.66 15.83 16.11
C LYS A 67 12.54 16.02 17.13
N GLY A 68 12.82 16.83 18.14
CA GLY A 68 11.89 17.15 19.21
C GLY A 68 10.55 17.61 18.64
N MET A 69 9.47 17.09 19.22
CA MET A 69 8.11 17.56 18.94
C MET A 69 8.10 19.10 18.98
N PRO A 70 7.48 19.78 18.00
CA PRO A 70 7.30 21.22 18.09
C PRO A 70 6.60 21.53 19.42
N LYS A 71 7.22 22.37 20.25
CA LYS A 71 6.65 22.80 21.52
C LYS A 71 5.25 23.39 21.24
N PRO A 72 4.20 22.96 21.96
CA PRO A 72 2.89 23.56 21.81
C PRO A 72 2.99 25.07 22.09
N ASP A 73 2.44 25.91 21.19
CA ASP A 73 2.38 27.36 21.40
C ASP A 73 1.53 27.63 22.66
N PRO A 74 2.10 28.20 23.73
CA PRO A 74 1.40 28.41 25.00
C PRO A 74 0.21 29.37 24.89
N ARG A 75 0.02 30.05 23.75
CA ARG A 75 -1.11 30.95 23.49
C ARG A 75 -2.37 30.23 23.01
N ARG A 76 -2.29 28.96 22.59
CA ARG A 76 -3.47 28.17 22.20
C ARG A 76 -3.98 27.36 23.39
N ASN A 77 -5.04 27.86 24.00
CA ASN A 77 -5.75 27.24 25.13
C ASN A 77 -6.65 26.08 24.65
N VAL A 78 -6.08 25.15 23.88
CA VAL A 78 -6.79 24.00 23.32
C VAL A 78 -6.20 22.74 23.93
N ASN A 79 -7.04 21.94 24.58
CA ASN A 79 -6.62 20.71 25.25
C ASN A 79 -5.93 19.77 24.22
N PRO A 80 -4.60 19.60 24.28
CA PRO A 80 -3.84 18.89 23.23
C PRO A 80 -4.21 17.40 23.17
N LYS A 81 -4.88 16.89 24.21
CA LYS A 81 -5.35 15.52 24.33
C LYS A 81 -6.29 15.10 23.19
N TYR A 82 -7.07 16.04 22.66
CA TYR A 82 -8.12 15.73 21.68
C TYR A 82 -7.82 16.24 20.26
N ARG A 83 -6.69 16.94 20.05
CA ARG A 83 -6.25 17.44 18.73
C ARG A 83 -7.37 18.14 17.93
N VAL A 84 -8.24 18.90 18.61
CA VAL A 84 -9.41 19.56 17.99
C VAL A 84 -9.00 20.52 16.88
N ASP A 85 -7.80 21.11 16.97
CA ASP A 85 -7.22 21.93 15.91
C ASP A 85 -6.98 21.14 14.61
N GLU A 86 -6.58 19.86 14.70
CA GLU A 86 -6.44 18.97 13.53
C GLU A 86 -7.80 18.58 12.93
N LEU A 87 -8.91 18.77 13.65
CA LEU A 87 -10.24 18.55 13.09
C LEU A 87 -10.70 19.76 12.25
N ASN A 88 -10.34 20.97 12.69
CA ASN A 88 -10.66 22.21 11.99
C ASN A 88 -9.81 22.39 10.73
N ASP A 89 -8.54 21.95 10.77
CA ASP A 89 -7.65 21.92 9.63
C ASP A 89 -7.03 20.52 9.50
N PRO A 90 -7.74 19.58 8.86
CA PRO A 90 -7.28 18.20 8.73
C PRO A 90 -5.98 18.15 7.92
N PRO A 91 -4.94 17.45 8.43
CA PRO A 91 -3.66 17.37 7.73
C PRO A 91 -3.86 16.79 6.32
N PRO A 92 -3.05 17.22 5.33
CA PRO A 92 -3.10 16.68 3.99
C PRO A 92 -3.02 15.16 4.04
N ARG A 93 -3.96 14.49 3.36
CA ARG A 93 -3.98 13.02 3.35
C ARG A 93 -2.79 12.54 2.53
N LEU A 94 -1.77 12.05 3.22
CA LEU A 94 -0.55 11.55 2.60
C LEU A 94 -0.86 10.38 1.65
N PRO A 95 -0.11 10.19 0.56
CA PRO A 95 -0.19 8.98 -0.23
C PRO A 95 0.05 7.72 0.63
N GLY A 96 -0.64 6.63 0.31
CA GLY A 96 -0.28 5.33 0.85
C GLY A 96 -1.32 4.26 0.65
N ILE A 97 -0.90 3.05 1.03
CA ILE A 97 -1.77 1.89 1.11
C ILE A 97 -2.74 2.07 2.29
N ARG A 98 -4.00 1.71 2.06
CA ARG A 98 -5.12 1.85 3.02
C ARG A 98 -5.86 0.56 3.27
N SER A 99 -5.74 -0.40 2.36
CA SER A 99 -6.34 -1.72 2.50
C SER A 99 -5.30 -2.80 2.22
N LEU A 100 -5.29 -3.83 3.07
CA LEU A 100 -4.46 -5.02 2.96
C LEU A 100 -5.39 -6.23 3.01
N LEU A 101 -5.27 -7.15 2.06
CA LEU A 101 -6.03 -8.39 2.04
C LEU A 101 -5.09 -9.56 1.73
N PRO A 102 -4.63 -10.29 2.76
CA PRO A 102 -3.84 -11.49 2.52
C PRO A 102 -4.70 -12.57 1.87
N LEU A 103 -4.10 -13.29 0.92
CA LEU A 103 -4.75 -14.36 0.19
C LEU A 103 -4.29 -15.72 0.70
N PRO A 104 -5.15 -16.75 0.57
CA PRO A 104 -4.71 -18.14 0.74
C PRO A 104 -3.56 -18.44 -0.20
N GLY A 105 -2.46 -18.99 0.34
CA GLY A 105 -1.23 -19.23 -0.41
C GLY A 105 -0.12 -18.23 -0.12
N GLY A 106 -0.39 -17.12 0.58
CA GLY A 106 0.63 -16.21 1.10
C GLY A 106 0.77 -14.89 0.35
N ASP A 107 0.16 -14.77 -0.84
CA ASP A 107 0.11 -13.51 -1.58
C ASP A 107 -0.63 -12.43 -0.80
N LEU A 108 -0.39 -11.18 -1.19
CA LEU A 108 -1.04 -10.03 -0.60
C LEU A 108 -1.71 -9.18 -1.67
N LEU A 109 -2.97 -8.79 -1.45
CA LEU A 109 -3.58 -7.69 -2.17
C LEU A 109 -3.40 -6.38 -1.38
N THR A 110 -2.97 -5.33 -2.07
CA THR A 110 -2.92 -3.97 -1.51
C THR A 110 -3.71 -2.99 -2.35
N ALA A 111 -4.28 -1.99 -1.71
CA ALA A 111 -4.94 -0.89 -2.38
C ALA A 111 -4.90 0.39 -1.54
N GLY A 112 -4.97 1.56 -2.18
CA GLY A 112 -4.79 2.82 -1.48
C GLY A 112 -5.15 4.05 -2.30
N THR A 113 -4.45 5.14 -2.01
CA THR A 113 -4.71 6.49 -2.54
C THR A 113 -4.42 6.64 -4.03
N ASP A 114 -3.65 5.73 -4.61
CA ASP A 114 -3.29 5.71 -6.03
C ASP A 114 -4.34 5.04 -6.92
N LEU A 115 -5.49 4.69 -6.35
CA LEU A 115 -6.65 4.13 -7.05
C LEU A 115 -6.40 2.74 -7.66
N LYS A 116 -5.27 2.10 -7.34
CA LYS A 116 -4.93 0.78 -7.86
C LYS A 116 -5.17 -0.32 -6.81
N ILE A 117 -5.49 -1.51 -7.31
CA ILE A 117 -5.42 -2.76 -6.57
C ILE A 117 -4.25 -3.56 -7.14
N ARG A 118 -3.38 -4.08 -6.27
CA ARG A 118 -2.17 -4.83 -6.66
C ARG A 118 -2.12 -6.18 -6.00
N ARG A 119 -1.65 -7.19 -6.72
CA ARG A 119 -1.24 -8.48 -6.16
C ARG A 119 0.27 -8.50 -6.03
N TRP A 120 0.73 -8.76 -4.83
CA TRP A 120 2.11 -9.07 -4.51
C TRP A 120 2.23 -10.58 -4.40
N ASP A 121 3.05 -11.15 -5.27
CA ASP A 121 3.35 -12.58 -5.24
C ASP A 121 4.40 -12.84 -4.16
N HIS A 122 4.08 -13.76 -3.25
CA HIS A 122 4.93 -14.01 -2.08
C HIS A 122 6.20 -14.82 -2.40
N TYR A 123 6.21 -15.57 -3.51
CA TYR A 123 7.32 -16.46 -3.87
C TYR A 123 8.20 -15.86 -4.96
N SER A 124 7.59 -15.21 -5.94
CA SER A 124 8.26 -14.59 -7.09
C SER A 124 7.80 -13.15 -7.23
N PRO A 125 8.41 -12.20 -6.49
CA PRO A 125 7.94 -10.81 -6.48
C PRO A 125 7.86 -10.16 -7.86
N ASP A 126 8.65 -10.61 -8.83
CA ASP A 126 8.61 -10.23 -10.25
C ASP A 126 7.30 -10.59 -10.97
N ARG A 127 6.56 -11.57 -10.44
CA ARG A 127 5.20 -11.97 -10.89
C ARG A 127 4.08 -11.16 -10.23
N SER A 128 4.42 -10.17 -9.40
CA SER A 128 3.45 -9.21 -8.88
C SER A 128 2.87 -8.36 -10.02
N TYR A 129 1.64 -7.89 -9.88
CA TYR A 129 0.99 -7.10 -10.92
C TYR A 129 -0.11 -6.19 -10.39
N CYS A 130 -0.40 -5.14 -11.14
CA CYS A 130 -1.57 -4.30 -10.94
C CYS A 130 -2.82 -5.04 -11.47
N VAL A 131 -3.76 -5.34 -10.58
CA VAL A 131 -5.04 -6.00 -10.90
C VAL A 131 -5.98 -5.03 -11.60
N CYS A 132 -6.13 -3.83 -11.04
CA CYS A 132 -6.91 -2.75 -11.64
C CYS A 132 -6.37 -1.39 -11.20
N GLY A 133 -6.65 -0.35 -11.99
CA GLY A 133 -6.20 1.00 -11.71
C GLY A 133 -6.39 1.93 -12.90
N PRO A 134 -6.15 3.24 -12.74
CA PRO A 134 -6.31 4.20 -13.82
C PRO A 134 -5.37 3.91 -14.98
N ASN A 135 -5.92 3.71 -16.18
CA ASN A 135 -5.14 3.53 -17.40
C ASN A 135 -4.90 4.90 -18.07
N LEU A 136 -3.64 5.30 -18.14
CA LEU A 136 -3.24 6.53 -18.80
C LEU A 136 -3.07 6.24 -20.29
N LYS A 137 -3.94 6.79 -21.13
CA LYS A 137 -3.91 6.59 -22.59
C LYS A 137 -2.49 6.78 -23.14
N GLY A 138 -1.98 5.75 -23.84
CA GLY A 138 -0.63 5.74 -24.44
C GLY A 138 0.48 5.23 -23.53
N VAL A 139 0.19 4.93 -22.26
CA VAL A 139 1.11 4.28 -21.31
C VAL A 139 0.62 2.84 -21.15
N GLY A 140 1.39 1.87 -21.63
CA GLY A 140 1.10 0.46 -21.35
C GLY A 140 1.12 0.19 -19.84
N ASN A 141 0.67 -0.99 -19.41
CA ASN A 141 0.95 -1.45 -18.04
C ASN A 141 2.45 -1.76 -17.94
N ASP A 142 3.24 -0.70 -17.84
CA ASP A 142 4.71 -0.71 -17.81
C ASP A 142 5.24 -0.83 -16.37
N ASP A 143 4.37 -1.16 -15.41
CA ASP A 143 4.78 -1.43 -14.05
C ASP A 143 5.54 -2.77 -14.02
N PHE A 144 6.71 -2.79 -13.39
CA PHE A 144 7.45 -4.00 -13.09
C PHE A 144 7.88 -3.98 -11.62
N TYR A 145 8.18 -5.17 -11.10
CA TYR A 145 8.46 -5.37 -9.69
C TYR A 145 9.86 -5.92 -9.55
N GLU A 146 10.72 -5.18 -8.86
CA GLU A 146 12.11 -5.55 -8.64
C GLU A 146 12.33 -5.85 -7.16
N THR A 147 13.17 -6.84 -6.90
CA THR A 147 13.62 -7.15 -5.54
C THR A 147 15.01 -6.58 -5.31
N ARG A 148 15.18 -5.87 -4.19
CA ARG A 148 16.46 -5.37 -3.68
C ARG A 148 16.64 -5.82 -2.24
N SER A 149 17.88 -5.75 -1.74
CA SER A 149 18.17 -6.00 -0.32
C SER A 149 18.60 -4.68 0.33
N SER A 150 18.08 -4.39 1.52
CA SER A 150 18.44 -3.22 2.32
C SER A 150 18.53 -3.63 3.78
N PHE A 151 19.70 -3.47 4.41
CA PHE A 151 19.97 -3.88 5.80
C PHE A 151 19.55 -5.32 6.13
N GLY A 152 19.71 -6.25 5.18
CA GLY A 152 19.32 -7.65 5.35
C GLY A 152 17.81 -7.93 5.20
N VAL A 153 17.03 -6.90 4.88
CA VAL A 153 15.59 -6.97 4.63
C VAL A 153 15.33 -6.93 3.12
N GLN A 154 14.45 -7.80 2.65
CA GLN A 154 14.05 -7.82 1.25
C GLN A 154 13.11 -6.64 0.95
N VAL A 155 13.41 -5.85 -0.08
CA VAL A 155 12.57 -4.74 -0.54
C VAL A 155 12.06 -5.07 -1.93
N VAL A 156 10.74 -5.20 -2.08
CA VAL A 156 10.07 -5.36 -3.38
C VAL A 156 9.52 -4.00 -3.80
N GLN A 157 10.01 -3.49 -4.93
CA GLN A 157 9.70 -2.15 -5.43
C GLN A 157 8.92 -2.24 -6.74
N GLU A 158 7.70 -1.68 -6.76
CA GLU A 158 7.02 -1.32 -8.01
C GLU A 158 7.76 -0.14 -8.65
N THR A 159 8.14 -0.32 -9.91
CA THR A 159 8.86 0.65 -10.73
C THR A 159 8.20 0.72 -12.11
N LYS A 160 8.39 1.82 -12.84
CA LYS A 160 7.93 1.94 -14.23
C LYS A 160 9.07 1.67 -15.19
N ARG A 161 8.86 0.81 -16.20
CA ARG A 161 9.85 0.51 -17.24
C ARG A 161 10.25 1.76 -18.04
N ARG A 162 9.33 2.70 -18.18
CA ARG A 162 9.55 3.96 -18.89
C ARG A 162 9.25 5.13 -17.95
N PRO A 163 10.23 6.05 -17.76
CA PRO A 163 9.94 7.33 -17.15
C PRO A 163 8.85 8.02 -17.95
N LEU A 164 7.85 8.54 -17.26
CA LEU A 164 6.83 9.35 -17.92
C LEU A 164 7.49 10.65 -18.36
N THR A 165 7.30 11.01 -19.63
CA THR A 165 7.83 12.25 -20.21
C THR A 165 7.26 13.50 -19.53
N THR A 166 6.10 13.35 -18.86
CA THR A 166 5.42 14.41 -18.10
C THR A 166 5.10 13.92 -16.70
N LYS A 167 5.33 14.76 -15.69
CA LYS A 167 4.94 14.47 -14.30
C LYS A 167 3.44 14.20 -14.22
N LEU A 168 3.08 13.05 -13.65
CA LEU A 168 1.68 12.69 -13.45
C LEU A 168 1.14 13.36 -12.21
N THR A 169 0.35 14.41 -12.42
CA THR A 169 -0.38 15.06 -11.32
C THR A 169 -1.51 14.17 -10.82
N ALA A 170 -1.86 14.27 -9.53
CA ALA A 170 -3.07 13.65 -8.98
C ALA A 170 -4.34 13.94 -9.83
N LYS A 171 -4.45 15.15 -10.40
CA LYS A 171 -5.56 15.52 -11.30
C LYS A 171 -5.61 14.67 -12.57
N ALA A 172 -4.45 14.39 -13.16
CA ALA A 172 -4.36 13.54 -14.35
C ALA A 172 -4.75 12.08 -14.04
N VAL A 173 -4.34 11.56 -12.88
CA VAL A 173 -4.72 10.22 -12.41
C VAL A 173 -6.23 10.12 -12.21
N LEU A 174 -6.85 11.13 -11.58
CA LEU A 174 -8.30 11.18 -11.40
C LEU A 174 -9.06 11.29 -12.72
N ALA A 175 -8.56 12.10 -13.67
CA ALA A 175 -9.16 12.21 -15.00
C ALA A 175 -9.11 10.88 -15.76
N ALA A 176 -7.98 10.17 -15.68
CA ALA A 176 -7.84 8.83 -16.25
C ALA A 176 -8.84 7.85 -15.61
N ALA A 177 -8.93 7.83 -14.28
CA ALA A 177 -9.89 7.01 -13.54
C ALA A 177 -11.35 7.30 -13.92
N ALA A 178 -11.69 8.56 -14.19
CA ALA A 178 -13.03 8.95 -14.61
C ALA A 178 -13.42 8.34 -15.97
N THR A 179 -12.46 8.19 -16.87
CA THR A 179 -12.64 7.67 -18.24
C THR A 179 -12.26 6.20 -18.42
N ASP A 180 -11.82 5.53 -17.35
CA ASP A 180 -11.35 4.16 -17.41
C ASP A 180 -12.51 3.19 -17.71
N SER A 181 -12.39 2.46 -18.82
CA SER A 181 -13.41 1.52 -19.28
C SER A 181 -13.53 0.29 -18.39
N ALA A 182 -12.45 -0.11 -17.72
CA ALA A 182 -12.44 -1.20 -16.75
C ALA A 182 -13.10 -0.81 -15.42
N GLY A 183 -13.37 0.48 -15.22
CA GLY A 183 -14.06 0.99 -14.06
C GLY A 183 -13.25 0.86 -12.77
N CYS A 184 -12.00 1.31 -12.74
CA CYS A 184 -11.26 1.50 -11.47
C CYS A 184 -11.96 2.48 -10.51
N HIS A 185 -11.55 2.50 -9.25
CA HIS A 185 -12.08 3.44 -8.25
C HIS A 185 -11.59 4.87 -8.54
N ARG A 186 -12.37 5.88 -8.11
CA ARG A 186 -12.08 7.31 -8.35
C ARG A 186 -11.58 8.05 -7.11
N ASP A 187 -11.52 7.36 -5.98
CA ASP A 187 -10.84 7.80 -4.76
C ASP A 187 -10.18 6.58 -4.09
N SER A 188 -9.47 6.82 -3.01
CA SER A 188 -8.74 5.82 -2.23
C SER A 188 -9.60 4.60 -1.92
N VAL A 189 -9.08 3.42 -2.24
CA VAL A 189 -9.67 2.16 -1.78
C VAL A 189 -9.42 2.03 -0.29
N LEU A 190 -10.47 1.81 0.50
CA LEU A 190 -10.41 1.82 1.97
C LEU A 190 -10.52 0.42 2.57
N SER A 191 -11.17 -0.51 1.88
CA SER A 191 -11.30 -1.89 2.35
C SER A 191 -11.45 -2.85 1.17
N MET A 192 -10.94 -4.06 1.37
CA MET A 192 -11.03 -5.17 0.44
C MET A 192 -11.42 -6.44 1.19
N ALA A 193 -12.24 -7.26 0.56
CA ALA A 193 -12.61 -8.58 1.05
C ALA A 193 -12.60 -9.58 -0.11
N SER A 194 -12.38 -10.85 0.18
CA SER A 194 -12.61 -11.92 -0.80
C SER A 194 -13.76 -12.79 -0.33
N VAL A 195 -14.58 -13.23 -1.27
CA VAL A 195 -15.65 -14.20 -1.02
C VAL A 195 -15.50 -15.35 -2.01
N LYS A 196 -15.62 -16.58 -1.53
CA LYS A 196 -15.65 -17.77 -2.38
C LYS A 196 -17.09 -18.28 -2.41
N LEU A 197 -17.74 -18.11 -3.56
CA LEU A 197 -19.02 -18.75 -3.87
C LEU A 197 -18.73 -19.89 -4.87
N ASN A 198 -19.45 -19.92 -6.00
CA ASN A 198 -19.11 -20.80 -7.14
C ASN A 198 -17.83 -20.37 -7.86
N GLN A 199 -17.46 -19.10 -7.70
CA GLN A 199 -16.19 -18.51 -8.14
C GLN A 199 -15.63 -17.65 -6.99
N ARG A 200 -14.33 -17.37 -7.01
CA ARG A 200 -13.73 -16.43 -6.07
C ARG A 200 -13.97 -15.02 -6.61
N LEU A 201 -14.52 -14.15 -5.76
CA LEU A 201 -14.76 -12.75 -6.07
C LEU A 201 -13.92 -11.89 -5.13
N LEU A 202 -13.36 -10.81 -5.68
CA LEU A 202 -12.80 -9.72 -4.89
C LEU A 202 -13.87 -8.65 -4.73
N ILE A 203 -14.00 -8.09 -3.54
CA ILE A 203 -14.86 -6.95 -3.23
C ILE A 203 -13.95 -5.84 -2.76
N SER A 204 -14.11 -4.63 -3.30
CA SER A 204 -13.40 -3.45 -2.83
C SER A 204 -14.35 -2.27 -2.64
N SER A 205 -14.08 -1.46 -1.62
CA SER A 205 -14.82 -0.25 -1.29
C SER A 205 -13.90 0.97 -1.32
N SER A 206 -14.41 2.10 -1.82
CA SER A 206 -13.65 3.34 -1.95
C SER A 206 -14.36 4.51 -1.28
N ARG A 207 -13.57 5.55 -0.98
CA ARG A 207 -14.08 6.85 -0.50
C ARG A 207 -14.99 7.53 -1.54
N ASP A 208 -14.91 7.14 -2.81
CA ASP A 208 -15.83 7.62 -3.84
C ASP A 208 -17.29 7.15 -3.64
N GLY A 209 -17.55 6.33 -2.62
CA GLY A 209 -18.87 5.79 -2.29
C GLY A 209 -19.23 4.52 -3.04
N ALA A 210 -18.34 4.01 -3.90
CA ALA A 210 -18.58 2.80 -4.67
C ALA A 210 -18.06 1.55 -3.96
N ILE A 211 -18.84 0.47 -4.11
CA ILE A 211 -18.39 -0.91 -3.86
C ILE A 211 -18.33 -1.61 -5.21
N LYS A 212 -17.18 -2.22 -5.51
CA LYS A 212 -16.92 -2.93 -6.77
C LYS A 212 -16.63 -4.39 -6.52
N VAL A 213 -17.12 -5.23 -7.42
CA VAL A 213 -16.95 -6.68 -7.39
C VAL A 213 -16.18 -7.10 -8.63
N TRP A 214 -15.07 -7.81 -8.42
CA TRP A 214 -14.15 -8.25 -9.46
C TRP A 214 -14.20 -9.79 -9.54
N LYS A 215 -14.09 -10.30 -10.77
CA LYS A 215 -14.01 -11.73 -11.08
C LYS A 215 -12.59 -12.12 -11.44
#